data_AF-A0AAV7YN03-F1
#
_entry.id   AF-A0AAV7YN03-F1
#
_cell.length_a   1.000
_cell.length_b   1.000
_cell.length_c   1.000
_cell.angle_alpha   90.00
_cell.angle_beta   90.00
_cell.angle_gamma   90.00
#
_symmetry.space_group_name_H-M   'P 1'
#
loop_
_entity.id
_entity.type
_entity.pdbx_description
1 polymer ?
#
loop_
_entity_poly.entity_id
_entity_poly.type
_entity_poly.pdbx_seq_one_letter_code
_entity_poly.pdbx_strand_id
1 'polypeptide(L)'
;MSLLDLKKKLADLNRTIVTNNDTQPLKTTNLKYSNEQTSTKYSHTSKTPEEWMKELQHLSNNDSTEELLKGYKQVVKSMIIETHKGNIYFIQIWFQLIEKLLNLDLQSAQRYYQIVKSNKIGNSFAQ
;
A
#
# COMPACT_ATOMS: atom_id res chain seq x y z
N MET A 1 -16.52 0.01 -5.06
CA MET A 1 -15.67 1.16 -5.42
C MET A 1 -15.29 1.00 -6.89
N SER A 2 -15.67 1.97 -7.72
CA SER A 2 -15.47 1.90 -9.18
C SER A 2 -14.04 2.26 -9.57
N LEU A 3 -13.63 1.92 -10.80
CA LEU A 3 -12.32 2.29 -11.34
C LEU A 3 -12.11 3.81 -11.36
N LEU A 4 -13.19 4.57 -11.58
CA LEU A 4 -13.18 6.03 -11.58
C LEU A 4 -12.88 6.61 -10.19
N ASP A 5 -13.47 6.02 -9.14
CA ASP A 5 -13.20 6.41 -7.75
C ASP A 5 -11.73 6.20 -7.37
N LEU A 6 -11.12 5.15 -7.92
CA LEU A 6 -9.73 4.82 -7.67
C LEU A 6 -8.76 5.81 -8.34
N LYS A 7 -9.06 6.23 -9.57
CA LYS A 7 -8.31 7.30 -10.25
C LYS A 7 -8.38 8.60 -9.46
N LYS A 8 -9.57 8.96 -8.98
CA LYS A 8 -9.78 10.18 -8.18
C LYS A 8 -8.99 10.13 -6.87
N LYS A 9 -9.05 9.00 -6.14
CA LYS A 9 -8.24 8.80 -4.93
C LYS A 9 -6.74 8.90 -5.22
N LEU A 10 -6.24 8.32 -6.31
CA LEU A 10 -4.82 8.43 -6.68
C LEU A 10 -4.40 9.90 -6.92
N ALA A 11 -5.26 10.69 -7.59
CA ALA A 11 -5.01 12.10 -7.82
C ALA A 11 -5.03 12.93 -6.52
N ASP A 12 -6.01 12.70 -5.64
CA ASP A 12 -6.14 13.40 -4.35
C ASP A 12 -4.98 13.06 -3.40
N LEU A 13 -4.52 11.81 -3.42
CA LEU A 13 -3.41 11.34 -2.61
C LEU A 13 -2.08 11.94 -3.09
N ASN A 14 -1.91 12.05 -4.42
CA ASN A 14 -0.81 12.79 -5.02
C ASN A 14 -0.77 14.24 -4.55
N ARG A 15 -1.93 14.92 -4.59
CA ARG A 15 -2.05 16.33 -4.19
C ARG A 15 -1.70 16.52 -2.72
N THR A 16 -2.21 15.66 -1.84
CA THR A 16 -1.97 15.72 -0.38
C THR A 16 -0.49 15.56 -0.03
N ILE A 17 0.23 14.67 -0.72
CA ILE A 17 1.67 14.47 -0.53
C ILE A 17 2.47 15.69 -1.00
N VAL A 18 2.08 16.29 -2.13
CA VAL A 18 2.75 17.49 -2.66
C VAL A 18 2.58 18.68 -1.71
N THR A 19 1.38 18.93 -1.18
CA THR A 19 1.17 20.03 -0.22
C THR A 19 1.91 19.87 1.11
N ASN A 20 2.26 18.64 1.51
CA ASN A 20 3.03 18.39 2.74
C ASN A 20 4.56 18.38 2.51
N ASN A 21 5.03 18.47 1.26
CA ASN A 21 6.45 18.40 0.92
C ASN A 21 7.18 19.76 0.92
N ASP A 22 6.46 20.89 1.04
CA ASP A 22 7.09 22.22 1.10
C ASP A 22 7.83 22.50 2.43
N THR A 23 7.87 21.55 3.37
CA THR A 23 8.38 21.81 4.72
C THR A 23 9.48 20.87 5.23
N GLN A 24 10.18 20.06 4.40
CA GLN A 24 11.36 19.34 4.94
C GLN A 24 12.39 18.82 3.91
N PRO A 25 13.70 19.02 4.16
CA PRO A 25 14.77 18.54 3.29
C PRO A 25 14.97 17.02 3.42
N LEU A 26 15.01 16.33 2.27
CA LEU A 26 15.30 14.89 2.16
C LEU A 26 16.66 14.54 2.80
N LYS A 27 16.65 13.73 3.86
CA LYS A 27 17.80 12.91 4.26
C LYS A 27 17.64 11.50 3.71
N THR A 28 18.50 11.14 2.78
CA THR A 28 18.62 9.80 2.21
C THR A 28 19.36 8.88 3.19
N THR A 29 18.63 8.04 3.92
CA THR A 29 19.22 6.91 4.65
C THR A 29 18.97 5.61 3.89
N ASN A 30 20.05 5.10 3.29
CA ASN A 30 20.16 3.74 2.79
C ASN A 30 19.94 2.76 3.95
N LEU A 31 18.83 2.02 3.94
CA LEU A 31 18.57 0.95 4.90
C LEU A 31 18.30 -0.35 4.15
N LYS A 32 19.29 -1.24 4.21
CA LYS A 32 19.23 -2.66 3.84
C LYS A 32 17.97 -3.28 4.45
N TYR A 33 17.17 -3.93 3.61
CA TYR A 33 16.05 -4.76 4.06
C TYR A 33 16.62 -5.99 4.76
N SER A 34 16.61 -5.99 6.09
CA SER A 34 16.81 -7.20 6.88
C SER A 34 15.58 -8.09 6.74
N ASN A 35 15.82 -9.33 6.31
CA ASN A 35 14.88 -10.43 6.32
C ASN A 35 14.62 -10.84 7.78
N GLU A 36 13.69 -10.18 8.46
CA GLU A 36 13.16 -10.67 9.74
C GLU A 36 11.89 -11.47 9.51
N GLN A 37 12.04 -12.79 9.65
CA GLN A 37 10.96 -13.76 9.81
C GLN A 37 10.08 -13.34 10.99
N THR A 38 8.83 -12.90 10.74
CA THR A 38 7.83 -12.84 11.82
C THR A 38 6.41 -13.13 11.32
N SER A 39 5.76 -14.04 12.04
CA SER A 39 4.35 -14.42 12.05
C SER A 39 3.86 -15.42 10.98
N THR A 40 3.70 -16.67 11.42
CA THR A 40 3.13 -17.82 10.70
C THR A 40 1.64 -17.69 10.35
N LYS A 41 0.96 -16.61 10.75
CA LYS A 41 -0.48 -16.38 10.48
C LYS A 41 -0.82 -16.11 9.01
N TYR A 42 0.16 -15.74 8.19
CA TYR A 42 -0.08 -15.30 6.79
C TYR A 42 0.76 -16.09 5.78
N SER A 43 1.15 -17.31 6.13
CA SER A 43 1.90 -18.20 5.25
C SER A 43 0.98 -18.84 4.20
N HIS A 44 0.52 -18.03 3.24
CA HIS A 44 -0.23 -18.51 2.08
C HIS A 44 0.36 -17.92 0.80
N THR A 45 1.35 -18.62 0.25
CA THR A 45 2.08 -18.29 -0.97
C THR A 45 1.24 -18.37 -2.26
N SER A 46 -0.07 -18.55 -2.15
CA SER A 46 -0.98 -18.78 -3.28
C SER A 46 -2.22 -17.88 -3.31
N LYS A 47 -2.40 -16.95 -2.37
CA LYS A 47 -3.58 -16.07 -2.35
C LYS A 47 -3.50 -14.98 -3.41
N THR A 48 -4.56 -14.85 -4.18
CA THR A 48 -4.78 -13.76 -5.15
C THR A 48 -4.96 -12.41 -4.44
N PRO A 49 -4.75 -11.28 -5.14
CA PRO A 49 -5.02 -9.97 -4.57
C PRO A 49 -6.47 -9.78 -4.08
N GLU A 50 -7.45 -10.47 -4.69
CA GLU A 50 -8.85 -10.41 -4.25
C GLU A 50 -9.05 -11.13 -2.90
N GLU A 51 -8.47 -12.31 -2.72
CA GLU A 51 -8.54 -13.06 -1.46
C GLU A 51 -7.89 -12.29 -0.32
N TRP A 52 -6.72 -11.69 -0.58
CA TRP A 52 -6.07 -10.80 0.37
C TRP A 52 -6.94 -9.60 0.75
N MET A 53 -7.63 -9.01 -0.23
CA MET A 53 -8.54 -7.90 0.03
C MET A 53 -9.71 -8.31 0.94
N LYS A 54 -10.31 -9.48 0.72
CA LYS A 54 -11.38 -10.00 1.58
C LYS A 54 -10.90 -10.22 3.01
N GLU A 55 -9.71 -10.76 3.19
CA GLU A 55 -9.12 -10.92 4.52
C GLU A 55 -8.86 -9.58 5.22
N LEU A 56 -8.30 -8.61 4.50
CA LEU A 56 -8.09 -7.27 5.04
C LEU A 56 -9.42 -6.58 5.42
N GLN A 57 -10.51 -6.85 4.69
CA GLN A 57 -11.84 -6.37 5.05
C GLN A 57 -12.39 -7.06 6.30
N HIS A 58 -12.19 -8.36 6.45
CA HIS A 58 -12.56 -9.08 7.67
C HIS A 58 -11.80 -8.57 8.89
N LEU A 59 -10.48 -8.34 8.75
CA LEU A 59 -9.66 -7.73 9.81
C LEU A 59 -10.16 -6.30 10.14
N SER A 60 -10.58 -5.53 9.12
CA SER A 60 -11.10 -4.18 9.35
C SER A 60 -12.42 -4.13 10.13
N ASN A 61 -13.18 -5.21 10.15
CA ASN A 61 -14.46 -5.28 10.87
C ASN A 61 -14.30 -5.79 12.31
N ASN A 62 -13.20 -6.49 12.60
CA ASN A 62 -13.04 -7.24 13.85
C ASN A 62 -11.84 -6.78 14.69
N ASP A 63 -10.83 -6.16 14.09
CA ASP A 63 -9.53 -5.92 14.74
C ASP A 63 -9.16 -4.43 14.86
N SER A 64 -8.14 -4.17 15.67
CA SER A 64 -7.60 -2.84 15.90
C SER A 64 -6.93 -2.24 14.65
N THR A 65 -6.94 -0.90 14.52
CA THR A 65 -6.28 -0.17 13.42
C THR A 65 -4.81 -0.57 13.24
N GLU A 66 -4.11 -0.93 14.32
CA GLU A 66 -2.71 -1.34 14.29
C GLU A 66 -2.54 -2.74 13.67
N GLU A 67 -3.39 -3.70 14.02
CA GLU A 67 -3.37 -5.05 13.45
C GLU A 67 -3.74 -5.03 11.97
N LEU A 68 -4.74 -4.23 11.61
CA LEU A 68 -5.10 -4.01 10.22
C LEU A 68 -3.91 -3.44 9.43
N LEU A 69 -3.20 -2.45 9.96
CA LEU A 69 -2.02 -1.87 9.32
C LEU A 69 -0.88 -2.90 9.17
N LYS A 70 -0.65 -3.76 10.17
CA LYS A 70 0.29 -4.88 10.07
C LYS A 70 -0.11 -5.84 8.95
N GLY A 71 -1.40 -6.17 8.83
CA GLY A 71 -1.96 -6.96 7.74
C GLY A 71 -1.63 -6.36 6.36
N TYR A 72 -1.94 -5.08 6.14
CA TYR A 72 -1.61 -4.41 4.87
C TYR A 72 -0.11 -4.46 4.55
N LYS A 73 0.76 -4.15 5.53
CA LYS A 73 2.22 -4.16 5.34
C LYS A 73 2.74 -5.54 4.98
N GLN A 74 2.15 -6.60 5.52
CA GLN A 74 2.52 -7.97 5.20
C GLN A 74 2.06 -8.38 3.80
N VAL A 75 0.81 -8.08 3.46
CA VAL A 75 0.23 -8.40 2.16
C VAL A 75 1.04 -7.77 1.01
N VAL A 76 1.39 -6.48 1.11
CA VAL A 76 2.20 -5.82 0.06
C VAL A 76 3.65 -6.33 -0.03
N LYS A 77 4.19 -6.93 1.05
CA LYS A 77 5.51 -7.59 1.04
C LYS A 77 5.46 -8.98 0.42
N SER A 78 4.34 -9.69 0.58
CA SER A 78 4.17 -11.06 0.09
C SER A 78 3.85 -11.15 -1.41
N MET A 79 3.33 -10.08 -2.01
CA MET A 79 2.90 -10.08 -3.41
C MET A 79 4.00 -9.56 -4.35
N ILE A 80 4.20 -10.27 -5.47
CA ILE A 80 5.14 -9.86 -6.52
C ILE A 80 4.53 -8.70 -7.32
N ILE A 81 5.13 -7.52 -7.23
CA ILE A 81 4.62 -6.29 -7.85
C ILE A 81 4.45 -6.43 -9.37
N GLU A 82 5.47 -6.96 -10.06
CA GLU A 82 5.45 -7.07 -11.53
C GLU A 82 4.29 -7.93 -12.06
N THR A 83 3.89 -8.96 -11.29
CA THR A 83 2.79 -9.86 -11.63
C THR A 83 1.43 -9.18 -11.45
N HIS A 84 1.29 -8.28 -10.48
CA HIS A 84 -0.02 -7.77 -10.05
C HIS A 84 -0.21 -6.26 -10.22
N LYS A 85 0.77 -5.52 -10.74
CA LYS A 85 0.74 -4.04 -10.87
C LYS A 85 -0.44 -3.48 -11.68
N GLY A 86 -1.11 -4.30 -12.49
CA GLY A 86 -2.34 -3.95 -13.22
C GLY A 86 -3.64 -4.52 -12.62
N ASN A 87 -3.57 -5.26 -11.51
CA ASN A 87 -4.75 -5.85 -10.88
C ASN A 87 -5.46 -4.83 -9.97
N ILE A 88 -6.77 -4.69 -10.11
CA ILE A 88 -7.55 -3.67 -9.38
C ILE A 88 -7.50 -3.85 -7.85
N TYR A 89 -7.58 -5.09 -7.35
CA TYR A 89 -7.53 -5.37 -5.91
C TYR A 89 -6.14 -5.13 -5.35
N PHE A 90 -5.10 -5.51 -6.09
CA PHE A 90 -3.71 -5.22 -5.71
C PHE A 90 -3.49 -3.72 -5.54
N ILE A 91 -3.95 -2.94 -6.51
CA ILE A 91 -3.85 -1.48 -6.48
C ILE A 91 -4.62 -0.91 -5.29
N GLN A 92 -5.85 -1.38 -5.05
CA GLN A 92 -6.65 -0.95 -3.90
C GLN A 92 -5.94 -1.21 -2.56
N ILE A 93 -5.32 -2.38 -2.40
CA ILE A 93 -4.56 -2.74 -1.18
C ILE A 93 -3.43 -1.72 -0.95
N TRP A 94 -2.66 -1.38 -1.99
CA TRP A 94 -1.61 -0.37 -1.90
C TRP A 94 -2.14 1.00 -1.51
N PHE A 95 -3.25 1.45 -2.10
CA PHE A 95 -3.82 2.76 -1.77
C PHE A 95 -4.40 2.81 -0.36
N GLN A 96 -5.08 1.77 0.08
CA GLN A 96 -5.64 1.71 1.44
C GLN A 96 -4.54 1.69 2.50
N LEU A 97 -3.41 1.02 2.24
CA LEU A 97 -2.23 1.10 3.10
C LEU A 97 -1.72 2.55 3.20
N ILE A 98 -1.55 3.23 2.07
CA ILE A 98 -1.02 4.59 2.05
C ILE A 98 -1.99 5.57 2.73
N GLU A 99 -3.29 5.47 2.46
CA GLU A 99 -4.33 6.29 3.10
C GLU A 99 -4.32 6.15 4.62
N LYS A 100 -4.14 4.93 5.13
CA LYS A 100 -4.00 4.70 6.58
C LYS A 100 -2.71 5.29 7.12
N LEU A 101 -1.59 5.13 6.41
CA LEU A 101 -0.30 5.68 6.82
C LEU A 101 -0.28 7.21 6.79
N LEU A 102 -1.00 7.87 5.88
CA LEU A 102 -1.04 9.34 5.84
C LEU A 102 -1.53 9.96 7.16
N ASN A 103 -2.42 9.26 7.87
CA ASN A 103 -2.96 9.72 9.15
C ASN A 103 -2.12 9.31 10.36
N LEU A 104 -1.19 8.36 10.21
CA LEU A 104 -0.46 7.74 11.33
C LEU A 104 1.06 7.97 11.26
N ASP A 105 1.65 7.80 10.08
CA ASP A 105 3.08 7.85 9.81
C ASP A 105 3.32 8.33 8.37
N LEU A 106 3.45 9.65 8.23
CA LEU A 106 3.64 10.32 6.94
C LEU A 106 4.92 9.87 6.23
N GLN A 107 6.00 9.57 6.96
CA GLN A 107 7.26 9.13 6.35
C GLN A 107 7.09 7.74 5.71
N SER A 108 6.43 6.82 6.40
CA SER A 108 6.07 5.53 5.81
C SER A 108 5.12 5.71 4.62
N ALA A 109 4.10 6.56 4.72
CA ALA A 109 3.18 6.83 3.61
C ALA A 109 3.92 7.28 2.35
N GLN A 110 4.85 8.23 2.49
CA GLN A 110 5.69 8.71 1.40
C GLN A 110 6.54 7.59 0.81
N ARG A 111 7.17 6.75 1.65
CA ARG A 111 7.98 5.62 1.18
C ARG A 111 7.16 4.63 0.35
N TYR A 112 5.99 4.21 0.84
CA TYR A 112 5.12 3.29 0.09
C TYR A 112 4.57 3.93 -1.19
N TYR A 113 4.28 5.23 -1.16
CA TYR A 113 3.87 5.97 -2.36
C TYR A 113 4.98 6.02 -3.42
N GLN A 114 6.24 6.23 -3.04
CA GLN A 114 7.36 6.18 -3.99
C GLN A 114 7.51 4.79 -4.63
N ILE A 115 7.22 3.70 -3.91
CA ILE A 115 7.22 2.35 -4.47
C ILE A 115 6.13 2.22 -5.54
N VAL A 116 4.90 2.68 -5.25
CA VAL A 116 3.78 2.70 -6.21
C VAL A 116 4.16 3.46 -7.49
N LYS A 117 4.71 4.66 -7.34
CA LYS A 117 5.15 5.51 -8.45
C LYS A 117 6.27 4.86 -9.27
N SER A 118 7.31 4.35 -8.61
CA SER A 118 8.50 3.79 -9.27
C SER A 118 8.17 2.52 -10.06
N ASN A 119 7.26 1.69 -9.52
CA ASN A 119 6.84 0.43 -10.16
C ASN A 119 5.65 0.60 -11.12
N LYS A 120 5.18 1.84 -11.35
CA LYS A 120 4.06 2.14 -12.24
C LYS A 120 2.80 1.33 -11.87
N ILE A 121 2.56 1.11 -10.58
CA ILE A 121 1.40 0.36 -10.10
C ILE A 121 0.14 1.15 -10.45
N GLY A 122 -0.76 0.53 -11.21
CA GLY A 122 -1.97 1.15 -11.71
C GLY A 122 -1.82 2.03 -12.95
N ASN A 123 -0.63 2.14 -13.55
CA ASN A 123 -0.45 2.91 -14.80
C ASN A 123 -1.22 2.33 -15.99
N SER A 124 -1.53 1.02 -15.99
CA SER A 124 -2.42 0.41 -17.00
C SER A 124 -3.82 1.02 -17.02
N PHE A 125 -4.21 1.73 -15.97
CA PHE A 125 -5.48 2.44 -15.91
C PHE A 125 -5.34 3.92 -16.30
N ALA A 126 -4.15 4.45 -16.51
CA ALA A 126 -3.93 5.86 -16.86
C ALA A 126 -3.98 6.12 -18.38
N GLN A 127 -4.08 5.07 -19.20
CA GLN A 127 -4.39 5.13 -20.64
C GLN A 127 -5.90 5.08 -20.85
#